data_AF-A0A2I4F906-F1
#
_entry.id   AF-A0A2I4F906-F1
#
_cell.length_a   1.000
_cell.length_b   1.000
_cell.length_c   1.000
_cell.angle_alpha   90.00
_cell.angle_beta   90.00
_cell.angle_gamma   90.00
#
_symmetry.space_group_name_H-M   'P 1'
#
loop_
_entity.id
_entity.type
_entity.pdbx_description
1 polymer ?
#
loop_
_entity_poly.entity_id
_entity_poly.type
_entity_poly.pdbx_seq_one_letter_code
_entity_poly.pdbx_strand_id
1 'polypeptide(L)'
;MPQIILNARNLLAGNKTALLAVPWLGMFTGLLGNLSLLSYFTKKKENEVIVVQTLGVLSQYVVFAQLALAEAMPLPYFVVTSVVVAAGLILNFMNYFEWLNSGLWRLWEDFITIGGLSALPQIMWSTFVPYIPNSILPGAIAFVIAVAAVIMARLGKLSEKGAKFVGAISGWTATLLFMWMPVSQMWTNFLNPDNIKGLSAFSMLLAMMGNGLMIPRALFIRDFMWFLGSSWASLFYGYGNILCLYCFKAISKEFFFAASTGLFLWIGMALWRDTVVYGYGSPLTSLKELVFGS
;
A
#
# COMPACT_ATOMS: atom_id res chain seq x y z
N MET A 1 -18.70 -8.03 -7.25
CA MET A 1 -18.93 -7.92 -5.80
C MET A 1 -17.61 -7.58 -5.10
N PRO A 2 -17.55 -6.59 -4.19
CA PRO A 2 -16.33 -6.25 -3.44
C PRO A 2 -15.72 -7.43 -2.67
N GLN A 3 -14.40 -7.43 -2.47
CA GLN A 3 -13.65 -8.50 -1.81
C GLN A 3 -14.19 -8.83 -0.41
N ILE A 4 -14.52 -7.82 0.40
CA ILE A 4 -15.09 -8.02 1.75
C ILE A 4 -16.36 -8.89 1.69
N ILE A 5 -17.26 -8.58 0.76
CA ILE A 5 -18.54 -9.28 0.62
C ILE A 5 -18.30 -10.68 0.01
N LEU A 6 -17.39 -10.78 -0.97
CA LEU A 6 -17.02 -12.05 -1.58
C LEU A 6 -16.44 -13.03 -0.55
N ASN A 7 -15.51 -12.55 0.28
CA ASN A 7 -14.92 -13.32 1.37
C ASN A 7 -15.96 -13.73 2.40
N ALA A 8 -16.85 -12.82 2.81
CA ALA A 8 -17.92 -13.14 3.76
C ALA A 8 -18.82 -14.25 3.22
N ARG A 9 -19.20 -14.20 1.94
CA ARG A 9 -19.99 -15.24 1.28
C ARG A 9 -19.25 -16.58 1.25
N ASN A 10 -17.96 -16.58 0.91
CA ASN A 10 -17.15 -17.79 0.88
C ASN A 10 -17.00 -18.40 2.27
N LEU A 11 -16.77 -17.59 3.31
CA LEU A 11 -16.73 -18.03 4.71
C LEU A 11 -18.05 -18.67 5.16
N LEU A 12 -19.18 -18.01 4.87
CA LEU A 12 -20.52 -18.53 5.19
C LEU A 12 -20.83 -19.84 4.45
N ALA A 13 -20.30 -20.01 3.24
CA ALA A 13 -20.44 -21.24 2.46
C ALA A 13 -19.42 -22.34 2.85
N GLY A 14 -18.56 -22.11 3.85
CA GLY A 14 -17.49 -23.03 4.24
C GLY A 14 -16.32 -23.13 3.26
N ASN A 15 -16.29 -22.29 2.21
CA ASN A 15 -15.27 -22.28 1.18
C ASN A 15 -14.04 -21.44 1.60
N LYS A 16 -13.32 -21.91 2.62
CA LYS A 16 -12.11 -21.23 3.14
C LYS A 16 -10.98 -21.17 2.10
N THR A 17 -10.87 -22.16 1.22
CA THR A 17 -9.80 -22.24 0.21
C THR A 17 -9.85 -21.08 -0.79
N ALA A 18 -11.04 -20.55 -1.10
CA ALA A 18 -11.17 -19.37 -1.95
C ALA A 18 -10.45 -18.14 -1.37
N LEU A 19 -10.30 -18.03 -0.05
CA LEU A 19 -9.61 -16.91 0.58
C LEU A 19 -8.07 -17.00 0.44
N LEU A 20 -7.52 -18.17 0.12
CA LEU A 20 -6.09 -18.35 -0.18
C LEU A 20 -5.65 -17.63 -1.46
N ALA A 21 -6.62 -17.18 -2.27
CA ALA A 21 -6.36 -16.32 -3.41
C ALA A 21 -5.76 -14.97 -3.01
N VAL A 22 -6.01 -14.52 -1.78
CA VAL A 22 -5.54 -13.25 -1.24
C VAL A 22 -4.36 -13.52 -0.29
N PRO A 23 -3.14 -13.11 -0.63
CA PRO A 23 -2.01 -13.28 0.28
C PRO A 23 -2.12 -12.34 1.47
N TRP A 24 -2.08 -12.92 2.66
CA TRP A 24 -2.10 -12.14 3.91
C TRP A 24 -0.89 -11.22 4.04
N LEU A 25 0.28 -11.59 3.51
CA LEU A 25 1.48 -10.73 3.48
C LEU A 25 1.24 -9.47 2.65
N GLY A 26 0.57 -9.59 1.51
CA GLY A 26 0.16 -8.43 0.71
C GLY A 26 -0.80 -7.54 1.47
N MET A 27 -1.84 -8.12 2.10
CA MET A 27 -2.77 -7.37 2.94
C MET A 27 -2.09 -6.70 4.14
N PHE A 28 -1.09 -7.34 4.74
CA PHE A 28 -0.29 -6.79 5.83
C PHE A 28 0.49 -5.55 5.37
N THR A 29 1.16 -5.59 4.21
CA THR A 29 1.85 -4.41 3.67
C THR A 29 0.90 -3.27 3.35
N GLY A 30 -0.26 -3.56 2.77
CA GLY A 30 -1.28 -2.55 2.52
C GLY A 30 -1.76 -1.88 3.81
N LEU A 31 -1.97 -2.67 4.87
CA LEU A 31 -2.42 -2.18 6.17
C LEU A 31 -1.40 -1.25 6.81
N LEU A 32 -0.14 -1.69 6.87
CA LEU A 32 0.95 -0.88 7.41
C LEU A 32 1.19 0.38 6.56
N GLY A 33 1.05 0.27 5.24
CA GLY A 33 1.12 1.40 4.32
C GLY A 33 0.05 2.44 4.64
N ASN A 34 -1.23 2.05 4.67
CA ASN A 34 -2.35 2.94 4.99
C ASN A 34 -2.18 3.59 6.37
N LEU A 35 -1.75 2.82 7.38
CA LEU A 35 -1.56 3.32 8.74
C LEU A 35 -0.40 4.33 8.83
N SER A 36 0.67 4.09 8.07
CA SER A 36 1.82 5.01 7.98
C SER A 36 1.43 6.30 7.26
N LEU A 37 0.68 6.21 6.15
CA LEU A 37 0.15 7.38 5.47
C LEU A 37 -0.85 8.15 6.34
N LEU A 38 -1.71 7.46 7.09
CA LEU A 38 -2.61 8.09 8.04
C LEU A 38 -1.82 8.94 9.05
N SER A 39 -0.70 8.41 9.56
CA SER A 39 0.20 9.13 10.47
C SER A 39 0.84 10.35 9.82
N TYR A 40 1.28 10.20 8.57
CA TYR A 40 1.86 11.28 7.79
C TYR A 40 0.86 12.43 7.54
N PHE A 41 -0.36 12.11 7.08
CA PHE A 41 -1.37 13.11 6.75
C PHE A 41 -2.05 13.71 7.99
N THR A 42 -2.14 12.95 9.08
CA THR A 42 -2.57 13.48 10.39
C THR A 42 -1.68 14.61 10.85
N LYS A 43 -0.36 14.46 10.71
CA LYS A 43 0.61 15.51 11.04
C LYS A 43 0.42 16.77 10.19
N LYS A 44 0.06 16.59 8.91
CA LYS A 44 -0.19 17.69 7.97
C LYS A 44 -1.59 18.29 8.05
N LYS A 45 -2.51 17.67 8.81
CA LYS A 45 -3.93 18.03 8.90
C LYS A 45 -4.63 18.07 7.53
N GLU A 46 -4.30 17.12 6.65
CA GLU A 46 -4.96 16.96 5.35
C GLU A 46 -6.23 16.07 5.49
N ASN A 47 -7.37 16.70 5.80
CA ASN A 47 -8.60 16.03 6.21
C ASN A 47 -9.11 14.99 5.21
N GLU A 48 -9.14 15.34 3.92
CA GLU A 48 -9.66 14.48 2.86
C GLU A 48 -8.82 13.20 2.75
N VAL A 49 -7.49 13.34 2.87
CA VAL A 49 -6.59 12.20 2.78
C VAL A 49 -6.65 11.36 4.05
N ILE A 50 -6.76 11.97 5.23
CA ILE A 50 -6.98 11.26 6.51
C ILE A 50 -8.20 10.34 6.41
N VAL A 51 -9.34 10.85 5.91
CA VAL A 51 -10.56 10.04 5.73
C VAL A 51 -10.31 8.86 4.80
N VAL A 52 -9.67 9.08 3.66
CA VAL A 52 -9.34 8.02 2.69
C VAL A 52 -8.43 6.96 3.31
N GLN A 53 -7.38 7.36 4.04
CA GLN A 53 -6.47 6.42 4.69
C GLN A 53 -7.15 5.64 5.82
N THR A 54 -8.01 6.28 6.61
CA THR A 54 -8.80 5.56 7.63
C THR A 54 -9.71 4.51 7.00
N LEU A 55 -10.43 4.86 5.92
CA LEU A 55 -11.25 3.89 5.19
C LEU A 55 -10.40 2.76 4.61
N GLY A 56 -9.19 3.07 4.13
CA GLY A 56 -8.20 2.11 3.68
C GLY A 56 -7.79 1.13 4.80
N VAL A 57 -7.40 1.64 5.96
CA VAL A 57 -7.06 0.82 7.15
C VAL A 57 -8.23 -0.09 7.53
N LEU A 58 -9.43 0.47 7.69
CA LEU A 58 -10.59 -0.29 8.14
C LEU A 58 -11.02 -1.37 7.13
N SER A 59 -11.13 -1.01 5.85
CA SER A 59 -11.55 -1.95 4.81
C SER A 59 -10.55 -3.09 4.60
N GLN A 60 -9.25 -2.80 4.63
CA GLN A 60 -8.23 -3.84 4.56
C GLN A 60 -8.17 -4.67 5.84
N TYR A 61 -8.41 -4.08 7.01
CA TYR A 61 -8.42 -4.83 8.27
C TYR A 61 -9.55 -5.85 8.30
N VAL A 62 -10.72 -5.51 7.74
CA VAL A 62 -11.82 -6.47 7.58
C VAL A 62 -11.39 -7.66 6.72
N VAL A 63 -10.73 -7.41 5.57
CA VAL A 63 -10.21 -8.49 4.71
C VAL A 63 -9.15 -9.30 5.47
N PHE A 64 -8.26 -8.66 6.20
CA PHE A 64 -7.23 -9.31 7.01
C PHE A 64 -7.80 -10.21 8.10
N ALA A 65 -8.85 -9.75 8.79
CA ALA A 65 -9.59 -10.56 9.77
C ALA A 65 -10.30 -11.75 9.11
N GLN A 66 -10.88 -11.58 7.93
CA GLN A 66 -11.47 -12.68 7.17
C GLN A 66 -10.44 -13.74 6.78
N LEU A 67 -9.21 -13.35 6.44
CA LEU A 67 -8.10 -14.29 6.19
C LEU A 67 -7.72 -15.08 7.44
N ALA A 68 -7.67 -14.43 8.60
CA ALA A 68 -7.44 -15.12 9.88
C ALA A 68 -8.57 -16.12 10.19
N LEU A 69 -9.84 -15.74 9.97
CA LEU A 69 -11.00 -16.64 10.16
C LEU A 69 -11.00 -17.84 9.21
N ALA A 70 -10.41 -17.69 8.01
CA ALA A 70 -10.20 -18.79 7.08
C ALA A 70 -8.92 -19.59 7.34
N GLU A 71 -8.17 -19.30 8.41
CA GLU A 71 -6.88 -19.94 8.72
C GLU A 71 -5.83 -19.75 7.61
N ALA A 72 -5.98 -18.71 6.79
CA ALA A 72 -5.07 -18.37 5.69
C ALA A 72 -3.79 -17.65 6.18
N MET A 73 -3.69 -17.36 7.48
CA MET A 73 -2.54 -16.73 8.10
C MET A 73 -2.32 -17.22 9.54
N PRO A 74 -1.09 -17.18 10.07
CA PRO A 74 -0.85 -17.59 11.45
C PRO A 74 -1.42 -16.59 12.46
N LEU A 75 -2.11 -17.10 13.48
CA LEU A 75 -2.81 -16.31 14.50
C LEU A 75 -1.93 -15.27 15.22
N PRO A 76 -0.65 -15.55 15.58
CA PRO A 76 0.19 -14.56 16.25
C PRO A 76 0.36 -13.27 15.45
N TYR A 77 0.54 -13.37 14.12
CA TYR A 77 0.65 -12.20 13.25
C TYR A 77 -0.65 -11.40 13.20
N PHE A 78 -1.79 -12.08 13.21
CA PHE A 78 -3.10 -11.42 13.25
C PHE A 78 -3.29 -10.61 14.54
N VAL A 79 -2.98 -11.21 15.69
CA VAL A 79 -3.12 -10.57 17.01
C VAL A 79 -2.23 -9.35 17.11
N VAL A 80 -0.93 -9.49 16.79
CA VAL A 80 0.03 -8.37 16.86
C VAL A 80 -0.38 -7.24 15.92
N THR A 81 -0.75 -7.56 14.68
CA THR A 81 -1.20 -6.55 13.71
C THR A 81 -2.46 -5.84 14.18
N SER A 82 -3.42 -6.57 14.78
CA SER A 82 -4.65 -5.99 15.32
C SER A 82 -4.38 -4.97 16.43
N VAL A 83 -3.43 -5.28 17.33
CA VAL A 83 -3.00 -4.34 18.38
C VAL A 83 -2.38 -3.10 17.76
N VAL A 84 -1.49 -3.25 16.77
CA VAL A 84 -0.85 -2.12 16.08
C VAL A 84 -1.85 -1.24 15.34
N VAL A 85 -2.81 -1.85 14.62
CA VAL A 85 -3.86 -1.12 13.90
C VAL A 85 -4.77 -0.37 14.87
N ALA A 86 -5.22 -1.01 15.95
CA ALA A 86 -6.06 -0.37 16.96
C ALA A 86 -5.33 0.80 17.65
N ALA A 87 -4.10 0.56 18.11
CA ALA A 87 -3.27 1.60 18.72
C ALA A 87 -3.02 2.75 17.74
N GLY A 88 -2.70 2.43 16.49
CA GLY A 88 -2.43 3.44 15.48
C GLY A 88 -3.64 4.28 15.12
N LEU A 89 -4.83 3.70 14.98
CA LEU A 89 -6.07 4.46 14.79
C LEU A 89 -6.31 5.40 15.97
N ILE A 90 -6.24 4.89 17.21
CA ILE A 90 -6.45 5.69 18.42
C ILE A 90 -5.45 6.85 18.49
N LEU A 91 -4.14 6.58 18.36
CA LEU A 91 -3.09 7.58 18.46
C LEU A 91 -3.19 8.64 17.36
N ASN A 92 -3.54 8.23 16.13
CA ASN A 92 -3.78 9.17 15.02
C ASN A 92 -4.95 10.10 15.29
N PHE A 93 -6.10 9.56 15.73
CA PHE A 93 -7.26 10.39 16.06
C PHE A 93 -6.99 11.30 17.26
N MET A 94 -6.37 10.80 18.32
CA MET A 94 -6.00 11.63 19.47
C MET A 94 -5.05 12.77 19.06
N ASN A 95 -4.08 12.51 18.18
CA ASN A 95 -3.19 13.55 17.67
C ASN A 95 -3.90 14.53 16.73
N TYR A 96 -4.83 14.04 15.90
CA TYR A 96 -5.65 14.88 15.04
C TYR A 96 -6.49 15.89 15.84
N PHE A 97 -7.08 15.46 16.97
CA PHE A 97 -7.84 16.32 17.89
C PHE A 97 -6.95 17.06 18.91
N GLU A 98 -5.62 16.95 18.79
CA GLU A 98 -4.65 17.65 19.67
C GLU A 98 -4.74 17.23 21.15
N TRP A 99 -5.27 16.04 21.40
CA TRP A 99 -5.36 15.43 22.72
C TRP A 99 -4.09 14.66 23.11
N LEU A 100 -3.16 14.47 22.18
CA LEU A 100 -1.95 13.69 22.39
C LEU A 100 -0.74 14.58 22.69
N ASN A 101 0.02 14.21 23.71
CA ASN A 101 1.29 14.87 24.02
C ASN A 101 2.31 14.69 22.88
N SER A 102 3.10 15.73 22.60
CA SER A 102 4.09 15.73 21.51
C SER A 102 5.17 14.64 21.65
N GLY A 103 5.55 14.27 22.88
CA GLY A 103 6.46 13.16 23.16
C GLY A 103 5.85 11.81 22.83
N LEU A 104 4.58 11.58 23.16
CA LEU A 104 3.86 10.35 22.81
C LEU A 104 3.67 10.23 21.28
N TRP A 105 3.31 11.33 20.61
CA TRP A 105 3.24 11.35 19.15
C TRP A 105 4.59 11.04 18.51
N ARG A 106 5.67 11.64 19.02
CA ARG A 106 7.03 11.39 18.52
C ARG A 106 7.44 9.92 18.69
N LEU A 107 7.08 9.29 19.82
CA LEU A 107 7.31 7.86 20.04
C LEU A 107 6.55 7.01 19.01
N TRP A 108 5.32 7.37 18.70
CA TRP A 108 4.54 6.72 17.65
C TRP A 108 5.16 6.89 16.25
N GLU A 109 5.64 8.09 15.91
CA GLU A 109 6.35 8.35 14.65
C GLU A 109 7.61 7.47 14.52
N ASP A 110 8.39 7.35 15.61
CA ASP A 110 9.58 6.51 15.66
C ASP A 110 9.22 5.03 15.52
N PHE A 111 8.17 4.58 16.22
CA PHE A 111 7.66 3.22 16.14
C PHE A 111 7.24 2.84 14.72
N ILE A 112 6.44 3.68 14.04
CA ILE A 112 6.00 3.43 12.66
C ILE A 112 7.18 3.44 11.69
N THR A 113 8.14 4.35 11.88
CA THR A 113 9.32 4.44 11.01
C THR A 113 10.18 3.18 11.13
N ILE A 114 10.51 2.76 12.35
CA ILE A 114 11.29 1.55 12.61
C ILE A 114 10.51 0.31 12.15
N GLY A 115 9.23 0.24 12.50
CA GLY A 115 8.34 -0.86 12.17
C GLY A 115 8.22 -1.06 10.66
N GLY A 116 7.95 0.01 9.91
CA GLY A 116 7.86 -0.05 8.45
C GLY A 116 9.18 -0.47 7.79
N LEU A 117 10.30 0.12 8.22
CA LEU A 117 11.63 -0.19 7.67
C LEU A 117 12.07 -1.62 7.94
N SER A 118 11.61 -2.20 9.05
CA SER A 118 11.91 -3.60 9.41
C SER A 118 10.97 -4.57 8.70
N ALA A 119 9.68 -4.23 8.64
CA ALA A 119 8.64 -5.07 8.07
C ALA A 119 8.81 -5.21 6.56
N LEU A 120 9.15 -4.13 5.85
CA LEU A 120 9.23 -4.15 4.38
C LEU A 120 10.24 -5.20 3.86
N PRO A 121 11.54 -5.17 4.23
CA PRO A 121 12.50 -6.19 3.79
C PRO A 121 12.13 -7.60 4.24
N GLN A 122 11.55 -7.74 5.43
CA GLN A 122 11.10 -9.04 5.94
C GLN A 122 9.98 -9.61 5.09
N ILE A 123 8.98 -8.80 4.75
CA ILE A 123 7.84 -9.24 3.93
C ILE A 123 8.29 -9.50 2.49
N MET A 124 9.20 -8.68 1.96
CA MET A 124 9.81 -8.92 0.64
C MET A 124 10.45 -10.31 0.58
N TRP A 125 11.22 -10.67 1.60
CA TRP A 125 11.80 -11.99 1.71
C TRP A 125 10.74 -13.08 1.88
N SER A 126 9.85 -12.93 2.85
CA SER A 126 8.81 -13.92 3.17
C SER A 126 7.83 -14.18 2.03
N THR A 127 7.67 -13.23 1.10
CA THR A 127 6.81 -13.40 -0.10
C THR A 127 7.27 -14.57 -0.98
N PHE A 128 8.58 -14.80 -1.06
CA PHE A 128 9.16 -15.83 -1.94
C PHE A 128 9.42 -17.17 -1.23
N VAL A 129 9.12 -17.29 0.06
CA VAL A 129 9.20 -18.58 0.77
C VAL A 129 8.12 -19.53 0.21
N PRO A 130 8.42 -20.82 -0.07
CA PRO A 130 9.64 -21.56 0.26
C PRO A 130 10.72 -21.60 -0.84
N TYR A 131 10.59 -20.82 -1.91
CA TYR A 131 11.61 -20.77 -2.99
C TYR A 131 12.93 -20.15 -2.54
N ILE A 132 12.90 -19.39 -1.45
CA ILE A 132 14.08 -18.95 -0.71
C ILE A 132 14.01 -19.44 0.75
N PRO A 133 15.15 -19.54 1.45
CA PRO A 133 15.18 -20.02 2.83
C PRO A 133 14.31 -19.16 3.76
N ASN A 134 13.58 -19.80 4.66
CA ASN A 134 12.89 -19.08 5.73
C ASN A 134 13.94 -18.41 6.64
N SER A 135 13.89 -17.09 6.74
CA SER A 135 14.84 -16.31 7.54
C SER A 135 14.20 -15.03 8.05
N ILE A 136 14.54 -14.66 9.28
CA ILE A 136 14.19 -13.36 9.91
C ILE A 136 15.26 -12.29 9.69
N LEU A 137 16.37 -12.67 9.06
CA LEU A 137 17.57 -11.83 8.96
C LEU A 137 17.33 -10.51 8.21
N PRO A 138 16.58 -10.46 7.10
CA PRO A 138 16.31 -9.20 6.39
C PRO A 138 15.61 -8.17 7.29
N GLY A 139 14.58 -8.60 8.03
CA GLY A 139 13.89 -7.75 8.98
C GLY A 139 14.76 -7.34 10.17
N ALA A 140 15.52 -8.27 10.74
CA ALA A 140 16.37 -8.01 11.90
C ALA A 140 17.49 -7.01 11.58
N ILE A 141 18.16 -7.13 10.43
CA ILE A 141 19.19 -6.18 10.00
C ILE A 141 18.57 -4.80 9.79
N ALA A 142 17.45 -4.73 9.07
CA ALA A 142 16.76 -3.47 8.81
C ALA A 142 16.27 -2.80 10.11
N PHE A 143 15.81 -3.58 11.08
CA PHE A 143 15.44 -3.11 12.41
C PHE A 143 16.60 -2.45 13.14
N VAL A 144 17.75 -3.13 13.22
CA VAL A 144 18.94 -2.58 13.90
C VAL A 144 19.39 -1.28 13.25
N ILE A 145 19.42 -1.23 11.91
CA ILE A 145 19.78 -0.01 11.16
C ILE A 145 18.77 1.11 11.42
N ALA A 146 17.46 0.80 11.38
CA ALA A 146 16.41 1.80 11.60
C ALA A 146 16.45 2.38 13.01
N VAL A 147 16.62 1.53 14.03
CA VAL A 147 16.78 1.97 15.43
C VAL A 147 18.00 2.87 15.56
N ALA A 148 19.16 2.46 15.01
CA ALA A 148 20.36 3.27 15.06
C ALA A 148 20.17 4.64 14.37
N ALA A 149 19.56 4.67 13.19
CA ALA A 149 19.29 5.88 12.45
C ALA A 149 18.36 6.84 13.21
N VAL A 150 17.27 6.32 13.80
CA VAL A 150 16.33 7.11 14.61
C VAL A 150 17.01 7.64 15.86
N ILE A 151 17.77 6.82 16.60
CA ILE A 151 18.50 7.28 17.80
C ILE A 151 19.50 8.37 17.43
N MET A 152 20.28 8.20 16.36
CA MET A 152 21.22 9.23 15.91
C MET A 152 20.51 10.53 15.52
N ALA A 153 19.35 10.46 14.87
CA ALA A 153 18.53 11.61 14.55
C ALA A 153 18.04 12.33 15.82
N ARG A 154 17.59 11.57 16.84
CA ARG A 154 17.08 12.11 18.11
C ARG A 154 18.18 12.73 18.97
N LEU A 155 19.39 12.19 18.91
CA LEU A 155 20.57 12.73 19.61
C LEU A 155 21.19 13.93 18.89
N GLY A 156 20.66 14.37 17.75
CA GLY A 156 21.24 15.47 16.97
C GLY A 156 22.62 15.14 16.37
N LYS A 157 22.96 13.85 16.25
CA LYS A 157 24.24 13.38 15.69
C LYS A 157 24.25 13.33 14.16
N LEU A 158 23.07 13.39 13.53
CA LEU A 158 22.96 13.46 12.08
C LEU A 158 23.13 14.91 11.59
N SER A 159 23.71 15.06 10.40
CA SER A 159 23.65 16.32 9.68
C SER A 159 22.21 16.72 9.39
N GLU A 160 21.95 18.00 9.09
CA GLU A 160 20.61 18.48 8.74
C GLU A 160 20.00 17.68 7.56
N LYS A 161 20.83 17.35 6.56
CA LYS A 161 20.44 16.48 5.44
C LYS A 161 20.07 15.08 5.92
N GLY A 162 20.85 14.49 6.84
CA GLY A 162 20.56 13.17 7.42
C GLY A 162 19.27 13.15 8.23
N ALA A 163 19.02 14.19 9.04
CA ALA A 163 17.78 14.32 9.81
C ALA A 163 16.56 14.47 8.88
N LYS A 164 16.67 15.28 7.82
CA LYS A 164 15.63 15.39 6.79
C LYS A 164 15.38 14.07 6.07
N PHE A 165 16.43 13.32 5.74
CA PHE A 165 16.33 12.00 5.13
C PHE A 165 15.58 11.00 6.03
N VAL A 166 15.94 10.91 7.32
CA VAL A 166 15.23 10.06 8.29
C VAL A 166 13.76 10.50 8.43
N GLY A 167 13.48 11.81 8.39
CA GLY A 167 12.09 12.30 8.37
C GLY A 167 11.31 11.88 7.13
N ALA A 168 11.96 11.86 5.95
CA ALA A 168 11.32 11.48 4.69
C ALA A 168 11.17 9.95 4.52
N ILE A 169 12.01 9.15 5.18
CA ILE A 169 12.06 7.70 4.99
C ILE A 169 10.74 7.01 5.35
N SER A 170 10.00 7.55 6.33
CA SER A 170 8.70 7.01 6.75
C SER A 170 7.67 7.08 5.61
N GLY A 171 7.61 8.21 4.90
CA GLY A 171 6.72 8.38 3.73
C GLY A 171 7.11 7.46 2.57
N TRP A 172 8.40 7.34 2.29
CA TRP A 172 8.91 6.40 1.28
C TRP A 172 8.62 4.95 1.64
N THR A 173 8.81 4.58 2.91
CA THR A 173 8.53 3.23 3.41
C THR A 173 7.04 2.89 3.27
N ALA A 174 6.15 3.82 3.61
CA ALA A 174 4.71 3.65 3.38
C ALA A 174 4.40 3.41 1.90
N THR A 175 5.00 4.19 1.01
CA THR A 175 4.85 4.04 -0.45
C THR A 175 5.35 2.68 -0.93
N LEU A 176 6.53 2.24 -0.48
CA LEU A 176 7.10 0.95 -0.86
C LEU A 176 6.30 -0.23 -0.31
N LEU A 177 5.76 -0.14 0.90
CA LEU A 177 4.83 -1.13 1.45
C LEU A 177 3.59 -1.27 0.56
N PHE A 178 2.98 -0.15 0.14
CA PHE A 178 1.88 -0.19 -0.82
C PHE A 178 2.28 -0.80 -2.16
N MET A 179 3.48 -0.48 -2.65
CA MET A 179 3.98 -1.05 -3.90
C MET A 179 4.27 -2.54 -3.78
N TRP A 180 4.58 -3.06 -2.60
CA TRP A 180 4.84 -4.48 -2.41
C TRP A 180 3.57 -5.34 -2.40
N MET A 181 2.43 -4.78 -1.94
CA MET A 181 1.14 -5.46 -1.93
C MET A 181 0.80 -6.16 -3.28
N PRO A 182 0.85 -5.49 -4.45
CA PRO A 182 0.60 -6.16 -5.72
C PRO A 182 1.65 -7.20 -6.10
N VAL A 183 2.91 -7.03 -5.71
CA VAL A 183 3.95 -8.03 -5.98
C VAL A 183 3.60 -9.34 -5.28
N SER A 184 3.22 -9.26 -4.00
CA SER A 184 2.75 -10.41 -3.24
C SER A 184 1.51 -11.05 -3.88
N GLN A 185 0.52 -10.25 -4.29
CA GLN A 185 -0.68 -10.73 -4.96
C GLN A 185 -0.38 -11.44 -6.29
N MET A 186 0.42 -10.83 -7.16
CA MET A 186 0.78 -11.40 -8.46
C MET A 186 1.60 -12.68 -8.30
N TRP A 187 2.49 -12.74 -7.31
CA TRP A 187 3.24 -13.94 -6.97
C TRP A 187 2.29 -15.08 -6.54
N THR A 188 1.32 -14.81 -5.67
CA THR A 188 0.29 -15.79 -5.30
C THR A 188 -0.54 -16.26 -6.48
N ASN A 189 -0.93 -15.35 -7.39
CA ASN A 189 -1.68 -15.71 -8.60
C ASN A 189 -0.86 -16.62 -9.53
N PHE A 190 0.44 -16.36 -9.65
CA PHE A 190 1.34 -17.17 -10.44
C PHE A 190 1.50 -18.58 -9.87
N LEU A 191 1.64 -18.69 -8.54
CA LEU A 191 1.83 -19.98 -7.86
C LEU A 191 0.55 -20.81 -7.76
N ASN A 192 -0.60 -20.17 -7.55
CA ASN A 192 -1.88 -20.82 -7.31
C ASN A 192 -2.96 -20.29 -8.28
N PRO A 193 -2.83 -20.54 -9.59
CA PRO A 193 -3.74 -19.99 -10.59
C PRO A 193 -5.20 -20.42 -10.38
N ASP A 194 -5.42 -21.63 -9.85
CA ASP A 194 -6.76 -22.16 -9.60
C ASP A 194 -7.55 -21.36 -8.55
N ASN A 195 -6.85 -20.72 -7.62
CA ASN A 195 -7.46 -19.93 -6.55
C ASN A 195 -7.91 -18.54 -7.03
N ILE A 196 -7.52 -18.10 -8.23
CA ILE A 196 -7.75 -16.71 -8.68
C ILE A 196 -9.23 -16.29 -8.68
N LYS A 197 -10.16 -17.25 -8.76
CA LYS A 197 -11.62 -17.00 -8.64
C LYS A 197 -12.03 -16.45 -7.28
N GLY A 198 -11.19 -16.61 -6.26
CA GLY A 198 -11.35 -15.99 -4.94
C GLY A 198 -11.06 -14.49 -4.94
N LEU A 199 -10.46 -13.94 -5.99
CA LEU A 199 -10.22 -12.50 -6.13
C LEU A 199 -11.41 -11.77 -6.73
N SER A 200 -11.71 -10.63 -6.15
CA SER A 200 -12.75 -9.73 -6.62
C SER A 200 -12.24 -8.82 -7.74
N ALA A 201 -12.66 -9.09 -8.97
CA ALA A 201 -12.46 -8.20 -10.11
C ALA A 201 -12.98 -6.76 -9.84
N PHE A 202 -14.07 -6.65 -9.07
CA PHE A 202 -14.66 -5.36 -8.73
C PHE A 202 -13.78 -4.56 -7.77
N SER A 203 -13.18 -5.21 -6.77
CA SER A 203 -12.21 -4.55 -5.89
C SER A 203 -10.94 -4.16 -6.63
N MET A 204 -10.46 -4.98 -7.58
CA MET A 204 -9.31 -4.61 -8.42
C MET A 204 -9.64 -3.39 -9.30
N LEU A 205 -10.85 -3.32 -9.86
CA LEU A 205 -11.31 -2.16 -10.64
C LEU A 205 -11.42 -0.90 -9.78
N LEU A 206 -12.01 -1.00 -8.59
CA LEU A 206 -12.08 0.14 -7.65
C LEU A 206 -10.70 0.60 -7.22
N ALA A 207 -9.78 -0.32 -6.96
CA ALA A 207 -8.40 0.01 -6.63
C ALA A 207 -7.69 0.69 -7.81
N MET A 208 -7.89 0.19 -9.04
CA MET A 208 -7.38 0.81 -10.26
C MET A 208 -7.89 2.24 -10.41
N MET A 209 -9.20 2.45 -10.30
CA MET A 209 -9.81 3.77 -10.44
C MET A 209 -9.38 4.73 -9.33
N GLY A 210 -9.45 4.30 -8.07
CA GLY A 210 -9.10 5.13 -6.92
C GLY A 210 -7.66 5.64 -6.99
N ASN A 211 -6.70 4.75 -7.31
CA ASN A 211 -5.30 5.14 -7.49
C ASN A 211 -5.09 5.93 -8.80
N GLY A 212 -5.77 5.54 -9.88
CA GLY A 212 -5.72 6.26 -11.15
C GLY A 212 -6.14 7.72 -11.02
N LEU A 213 -7.18 8.01 -10.24
CA LEU A 213 -7.67 9.37 -9.96
C LEU A 213 -6.63 10.24 -9.23
N MET A 214 -5.65 9.64 -8.55
CA MET A 214 -4.59 10.37 -7.85
C MET A 214 -3.43 10.77 -8.76
N ILE A 215 -3.27 10.10 -9.91
CA ILE A 215 -2.16 10.33 -10.86
C ILE A 215 -2.12 11.79 -11.35
N PRO A 216 -3.23 12.42 -11.82
CA PRO A 216 -3.17 13.80 -12.32
C PRO A 216 -2.73 14.79 -11.25
N ARG A 217 -3.24 14.67 -10.02
CA ARG A 217 -2.83 15.54 -8.90
C ARG A 217 -1.33 15.41 -8.66
N ALA A 218 -0.84 14.18 -8.53
CA ALA A 218 0.56 13.90 -8.24
C ALA A 218 1.49 14.46 -9.33
N LEU A 219 1.10 14.27 -10.58
CA LEU A 219 1.82 14.79 -11.74
C LEU A 219 1.84 16.32 -11.73
N PHE A 220 0.68 16.95 -11.51
CA PHE A 220 0.51 18.39 -11.54
C PHE A 220 1.37 19.10 -10.48
N ILE A 221 1.37 18.63 -9.23
CA ILE A 221 2.15 19.26 -8.15
C ILE A 221 3.61 18.79 -8.09
N ARG A 222 4.04 17.95 -9.04
CA ARG A 222 5.38 17.34 -9.08
C ARG A 222 5.72 16.49 -7.85
N ASP A 223 4.74 15.79 -7.29
CA ASP A 223 4.95 14.82 -6.21
C ASP A 223 5.32 13.45 -6.79
N PHE A 224 6.62 13.22 -6.97
CA PHE A 224 7.14 11.99 -7.54
C PHE A 224 6.79 10.75 -6.71
N MET A 225 6.87 10.84 -5.38
CA MET A 225 6.59 9.71 -4.48
C MET A 225 5.13 9.28 -4.63
N TRP A 226 4.20 10.24 -4.61
CA TRP A 226 2.77 9.96 -4.76
C TRP A 226 2.42 9.48 -6.17
N PHE A 227 3.06 10.04 -7.20
CA PHE A 227 2.87 9.62 -8.58
C PHE A 227 3.31 8.17 -8.78
N LEU A 228 4.48 7.81 -8.26
CA LEU A 228 5.01 6.46 -8.35
C LEU A 228 4.10 5.46 -7.65
N GLY A 229 3.70 5.72 -6.41
CA GLY A 229 2.80 4.86 -5.64
C GLY A 229 1.44 4.68 -6.32
N SER A 230 0.81 5.78 -6.76
CA SER A 230 -0.50 5.77 -7.41
C SER A 230 -0.46 5.06 -8.76
N SER A 231 0.56 5.33 -9.58
CA SER A 231 0.74 4.66 -10.87
C SER A 231 0.99 3.17 -10.69
N TRP A 232 1.83 2.79 -9.73
CA TRP A 232 2.13 1.40 -9.42
C TRP A 232 0.88 0.64 -8.95
N ALA A 233 0.12 1.20 -8.02
CA ALA A 233 -1.12 0.58 -7.55
C ALA A 233 -2.17 0.49 -8.68
N SER A 234 -2.30 1.52 -9.53
CA SER A 234 -3.22 1.48 -10.66
C SER A 234 -2.85 0.39 -11.69
N LEU A 235 -1.57 0.29 -12.04
CA LEU A 235 -1.07 -0.60 -13.09
C LEU A 235 -0.88 -2.05 -12.61
N PHE A 236 -0.30 -2.26 -11.43
CA PHE A 236 0.01 -3.61 -10.95
C PHE A 236 -1.08 -4.16 -10.04
N TYR A 237 -1.54 -3.41 -9.04
CA TYR A 237 -2.58 -3.89 -8.12
C TYR A 237 -3.94 -3.95 -8.79
N GLY A 238 -4.32 -2.90 -9.53
CA GLY A 238 -5.55 -2.85 -10.28
C GLY A 238 -5.48 -3.65 -11.58
N TYR A 239 -4.85 -3.07 -12.60
CA TYR A 239 -4.85 -3.60 -13.96
C TYR A 239 -4.18 -4.97 -14.09
N GLY A 240 -3.00 -5.16 -13.47
CA GLY A 240 -2.28 -6.43 -13.51
C GLY A 240 -3.12 -7.60 -12.99
N ASN A 241 -3.84 -7.42 -11.88
CA ASN A 241 -4.74 -8.45 -11.37
C ASN A 241 -5.99 -8.66 -12.25
N ILE A 242 -6.53 -7.60 -12.86
CA ILE A 242 -7.62 -7.73 -13.85
C ILE A 242 -7.15 -8.53 -15.06
N LEU A 243 -5.93 -8.28 -15.54
CA LEU A 243 -5.32 -9.05 -16.62
C LEU A 243 -5.15 -10.52 -16.23
N CYS A 244 -4.63 -10.81 -15.03
CA CYS A 244 -4.54 -12.20 -14.54
C CYS A 244 -5.93 -12.86 -14.52
N LEU A 245 -6.93 -12.21 -13.95
CA LEU A 245 -8.31 -12.70 -13.91
C LEU A 245 -8.87 -13.00 -15.31
N TYR A 246 -8.54 -12.16 -16.30
CA TYR A 246 -8.94 -12.39 -17.69
C TYR A 246 -8.23 -13.61 -18.30
N CYS A 247 -6.90 -13.70 -18.15
CA CYS A 247 -6.09 -14.81 -18.66
C CYS A 247 -6.56 -16.17 -18.11
N PHE A 248 -6.99 -16.20 -16.85
CA PHE A 248 -7.52 -17.40 -16.19
C PHE A 248 -9.05 -17.57 -16.33
N LYS A 249 -9.69 -16.84 -17.26
CA LYS A 249 -11.11 -16.95 -17.61
C LYS A 249 -12.05 -16.75 -16.41
N ALA A 250 -11.65 -15.95 -15.43
CA ALA A 250 -12.45 -15.62 -14.25
C ALA A 250 -13.37 -14.40 -14.45
N ILE A 251 -13.12 -13.60 -15.50
CA ILE A 251 -13.92 -12.43 -15.88
C ILE A 251 -14.24 -12.43 -17.37
N SER A 252 -15.27 -11.68 -17.76
CA SER A 252 -15.69 -11.57 -19.16
C SER A 252 -14.73 -10.70 -19.99
N LYS A 253 -14.79 -10.91 -21.31
CA LYS A 253 -14.02 -10.14 -22.30
C LYS A 253 -14.38 -8.65 -22.24
N GLU A 254 -15.68 -8.35 -22.13
CA GLU A 254 -16.22 -7.00 -22.12
C GLU A 254 -15.71 -6.22 -20.91
N PHE A 255 -15.71 -6.86 -19.73
CA PHE A 255 -15.18 -6.25 -18.51
C PHE A 255 -13.70 -5.90 -18.67
N PHE A 256 -12.90 -6.84 -19.18
CA PHE A 256 -11.47 -6.62 -19.38
C PHE A 256 -11.22 -5.44 -20.34
N PHE A 257 -11.80 -5.45 -21.54
CA PHE A 257 -11.58 -4.38 -22.51
C PHE A 257 -12.08 -3.02 -22.03
N ALA A 258 -13.21 -2.96 -21.32
CA ALA A 258 -13.70 -1.72 -20.74
C ALA A 258 -12.72 -1.15 -19.69
N ALA A 259 -12.23 -2.00 -18.78
CA ALA A 259 -11.26 -1.61 -17.76
C ALA A 259 -9.93 -1.14 -18.38
N SER A 260 -9.39 -1.88 -19.35
CA SER A 260 -8.16 -1.53 -20.08
C SER A 260 -8.30 -0.19 -20.78
N THR A 261 -9.37 -0.03 -21.57
CA THR A 261 -9.61 1.19 -22.35
C THR A 261 -9.76 2.41 -21.43
N GLY A 262 -10.55 2.28 -20.36
CA GLY A 262 -10.73 3.35 -19.37
C GLY A 262 -9.42 3.79 -18.73
N LEU A 263 -8.56 2.84 -18.34
CA LEU A 263 -7.27 3.15 -17.74
C LEU A 263 -6.34 3.90 -18.70
N PHE A 264 -6.15 3.39 -19.91
CA PHE A 264 -5.20 4.00 -20.85
C PHE A 264 -5.69 5.37 -21.35
N LEU A 265 -7.00 5.54 -21.56
CA LEU A 265 -7.58 6.85 -21.87
C LEU A 265 -7.38 7.83 -20.71
N TRP A 266 -7.57 7.39 -19.47
CA TRP A 266 -7.37 8.24 -18.29
C TRP A 266 -5.92 8.70 -18.13
N ILE A 267 -4.95 7.77 -18.22
CA ILE A 267 -3.52 8.09 -18.13
C ILE A 267 -3.10 9.03 -19.28
N GLY A 268 -3.53 8.73 -20.51
CA GLY A 268 -3.25 9.57 -21.67
C GLY A 268 -3.81 10.98 -21.51
N MET A 269 -5.04 11.10 -21.02
CA MET A 269 -5.68 12.39 -20.73
C MET A 269 -4.93 13.17 -19.64
N ALA A 270 -4.53 12.51 -18.55
CA ALA A 270 -3.79 13.14 -17.46
C ALA A 270 -2.46 13.74 -17.93
N LEU A 271 -1.68 12.96 -18.69
CA LEU A 271 -0.40 13.39 -19.25
C LEU A 271 -0.56 14.54 -20.26
N TRP A 272 -1.57 14.44 -21.13
CA TRP A 272 -1.88 15.49 -22.10
C TRP A 272 -2.29 16.80 -21.43
N ARG A 273 -3.18 16.75 -20.43
CA ARG A 273 -3.63 17.94 -19.72
C ARG A 273 -2.49 18.64 -18.99
N ASP A 274 -1.61 17.89 -18.33
CA ASP A 274 -0.43 18.47 -17.67
C ASP A 274 0.49 19.18 -18.69
N THR A 275 0.72 18.55 -19.84
CA THR A 275 1.52 19.13 -20.94
C THR A 275 0.95 20.48 -21.38
N VAL A 276 -0.37 20.55 -21.58
CA VAL A 276 -1.06 21.78 -22.00
C VAL A 276 -0.95 22.87 -20.95
N VAL A 277 -1.13 22.54 -19.66
CA VAL A 277 -1.09 23.55 -18.58
C VAL A 277 0.31 24.16 -18.42
N TYR A 278 1.35 23.34 -18.52
CA TYR A 278 2.73 23.81 -18.39
C TYR A 278 3.35 24.30 -19.71
N GLY A 279 2.62 24.22 -20.82
CA GLY A 279 3.10 24.65 -22.14
C GLY A 279 4.27 23.82 -22.67
N TYR A 280 4.39 22.56 -22.23
CA TYR A 280 5.47 21.70 -22.68
C TYR A 280 5.28 21.22 -24.12
N GLY A 281 6.38 20.99 -24.83
CA GLY A 281 6.35 20.45 -26.19
C GLY A 281 5.95 18.97 -26.27
N SER A 282 5.97 18.23 -25.16
CA SER A 282 5.56 16.83 -25.12
C SER A 282 5.14 16.34 -23.72
N PRO A 283 4.30 15.29 -23.63
CA PRO A 283 4.01 14.61 -22.37
C PRO A 283 5.22 13.93 -21.70
N LEU A 284 6.26 13.62 -22.46
CA LEU A 284 7.50 13.09 -21.90
C LEU A 284 8.25 14.16 -21.11
N THR A 285 8.09 15.44 -21.49
CA THR A 285 8.65 16.56 -20.74
C THR A 285 8.01 16.65 -19.36
N SER A 286 6.69 16.52 -19.24
CA SER A 286 5.99 16.44 -17.95
C SER A 286 6.56 15.37 -17.02
N LEU A 287 6.85 14.18 -17.57
CA LEU A 287 7.43 13.08 -16.80
C LEU A 287 8.88 13.34 -16.43
N LYS A 288 9.66 13.94 -17.32
CA LYS A 288 11.05 14.33 -17.05
C LYS A 288 11.11 15.33 -15.89
N GLU A 289 10.30 16.38 -15.93
CA GLU A 289 10.24 17.41 -14.90
C GLU A 289 9.78 16.85 -13.55
N LEU A 290 8.87 15.87 -13.55
CA LEU A 290 8.47 15.16 -12.33
C LEU A 290 9.62 14.38 -11.69
N VAL A 291 10.46 13.71 -12.49
CA VAL A 291 11.51 12.81 -12.00
C VAL A 291 12.77 13.56 -11.60
N PHE A 292 13.21 14.50 -12.44
CA PHE A 292 14.50 15.17 -12.28
C PHE A 292 14.39 16.56 -11.64
N GLY A 293 13.18 17.12 -11.57
CA GLY A 293 13.02 18.56 -11.33
C GLY A 293 13.52 19.40 -12.50
N SER A 294 13.27 20.70 -12.43
CA SER A 294 13.81 21.71 -13.35
C SER A 294 15.29 21.99 -13.08
#